data_AF-A0A2A5D6S5-F1
#
_entry.id   AF-A0A2A5D6S5-F1
#
_cell.length_a   1.000
_cell.length_b   1.000
_cell.length_c   1.000
_cell.angle_alpha   90.00
_cell.angle_beta   90.00
_cell.angle_gamma   90.00
#
_symmetry.space_group_name_H-M   'P 1'
#
loop_
_entity.id
_entity.type
_entity.pdbx_description
1 polymer ?
#
loop_
_entity_poly.entity_id
_entity_poly.type
_entity_poly.pdbx_seq_one_letter_code
_entity_poly.pdbx_strand_id
1 'polypeptide(L)'
;MAWMYWTVPTAIFFGGLFATLIAMGIWDRQSPSLPRKGFLPMPTTRGDRLFLSIITAIGIALLWLAILGNTALPGIAILATLAIAAIAWKG
;
A
#
# COMPACT_ATOMS: atom_id res chain seq x y z
N MET A 1 -22.97 -16.61 -14.92
CA MET A 1 -21.66 -17.05 -14.39
C MET A 1 -20.64 -15.94 -14.64
N ALA A 2 -20.24 -15.23 -13.59
CA ALA A 2 -19.05 -14.38 -13.53
C ALA A 2 -18.69 -14.28 -12.06
N TRP A 3 -17.71 -15.08 -11.62
CA TRP A 3 -17.31 -15.11 -10.20
C TRP A 3 -16.71 -13.77 -9.75
N MET A 4 -16.05 -13.06 -10.66
CA MET A 4 -15.64 -11.67 -10.48
C MET A 4 -16.12 -10.83 -11.65
N TYR A 5 -16.56 -9.61 -11.34
CA TYR A 5 -16.79 -8.59 -12.36
C TYR A 5 -15.44 -8.05 -12.81
N TRP A 6 -14.91 -8.68 -13.86
CA TRP A 6 -13.65 -8.30 -14.47
C TRP A 6 -13.83 -7.01 -15.26
N THR A 7 -13.21 -5.96 -14.77
CA THR A 7 -13.12 -4.65 -15.42
C THR A 7 -11.66 -4.28 -15.56
N VAL A 8 -11.34 -3.39 -16.50
CA VAL A 8 -9.96 -2.91 -16.69
C VAL A 8 -9.36 -2.39 -15.36
N PRO A 9 -10.08 -1.60 -14.53
CA PRO A 9 -9.58 -1.18 -13.23
C PRO A 9 -9.27 -2.34 -12.27
N THR A 10 -10.16 -3.34 -12.17
CA THR A 10 -9.94 -4.48 -11.26
C THR A 10 -8.79 -5.37 -11.74
N ALA A 11 -8.64 -5.57 -13.05
CA ALA A 11 -7.52 -6.32 -13.62
C ALA A 11 -6.15 -5.67 -13.31
N ILE A 12 -6.05 -4.34 -13.44
CA ILE A 12 -4.82 -3.59 -13.12
C ILE A 12 -4.49 -3.68 -11.64
N PHE A 13 -5.49 -3.58 -10.74
CA PHE A 13 -5.28 -3.70 -9.30
C PHE A 13 -4.70 -5.08 -8.93
N PHE A 14 -5.34 -6.16 -9.37
CA PHE A 14 -4.86 -7.51 -9.08
C PHE A 14 -3.50 -7.79 -9.74
N GLY A 15 -3.28 -7.30 -10.97
CA GLY A 15 -1.98 -7.37 -11.64
C GLY A 15 -0.87 -6.68 -10.84
N GLY A 16 -1.13 -5.47 -10.33
CA GLY A 16 -0.20 -4.74 -9.46
C GLY A 16 0.07 -5.45 -8.14
N LEU A 17 -0.95 -6.06 -7.54
CA LEU A 17 -0.81 -6.83 -6.29
C LEU A 17 0.08 -8.06 -6.50
N PHE A 18 -0.13 -8.81 -7.59
CA PHE A 18 0.74 -9.92 -7.98
C PHE A 18 2.17 -9.47 -8.30
N ALA A 19 2.33 -8.39 -9.07
CA ALA A 19 3.64 -7.83 -9.41
C ALA A 19 4.41 -7.44 -8.15
N THR A 20 3.71 -6.87 -7.16
CA THR A 20 4.29 -6.49 -5.87
C THR A 20 4.78 -7.71 -5.08
N LEU A 21 3.97 -8.77 -5.01
CA LEU A 21 4.36 -10.03 -4.38
C LEU A 21 5.60 -10.65 -5.04
N ILE A 22 5.64 -10.67 -6.38
CA ILE A 22 6.77 -11.21 -7.14
C ILE A 22 8.03 -10.37 -6.91
N ALA A 23 7.92 -9.03 -7.02
CA ALA A 23 9.02 -8.12 -6.78
C ALA A 23 9.61 -8.31 -5.37
N MET A 24 8.76 -8.50 -4.37
CA MET A 24 9.20 -8.70 -2.99
C MET A 24 9.84 -10.08 -2.78
N GLY A 25 9.32 -11.13 -3.42
CA GLY A 25 9.94 -12.45 -3.42
C GLY A 25 11.34 -12.45 -4.06
N ILE A 26 11.52 -11.70 -5.16
CA ILE A 26 12.83 -11.53 -5.80
C ILE A 26 13.78 -10.77 -4.87
N TRP A 27 13.31 -9.70 -4.24
CA TRP A 27 14.12 -8.87 -3.36
C TRP A 27 14.57 -9.60 -2.10
N ASP A 28 13.71 -10.43 -1.50
CA ASP A 28 14.07 -11.21 -0.31
C ASP A 28 15.10 -12.30 -0.64
N ARG A 29 15.05 -12.85 -1.87
CA ARG A 29 16.10 -13.75 -2.38
C ARG A 29 17.44 -13.03 -2.59
N GLN A 30 17.43 -11.76 -2.98
CA GLN A 30 18.65 -10.97 -3.22
C GLN A 30 19.26 -10.35 -1.96
N SER A 31 18.43 -9.95 -0.99
CA SER A 31 18.88 -9.32 0.26
C SER A 31 18.17 -9.96 1.45
N PRO A 32 18.67 -11.11 1.95
CA PRO A 32 18.12 -11.77 3.12
C PRO A 32 17.97 -10.78 4.27
N SER A 33 16.73 -10.49 4.64
CA SER A 33 16.45 -9.43 5.60
C SER A 33 16.71 -9.93 7.02
N LEU A 34 17.72 -9.35 7.70
CA LEU A 34 17.91 -9.59 9.13
C LEU A 34 16.68 -9.03 9.87
N PRO A 35 15.92 -9.86 10.61
CA PRO A 35 14.70 -9.43 11.28
C PRO A 35 15.05 -8.39 12.35
N ARG A 36 14.56 -7.16 12.17
CA ARG A 36 14.72 -6.07 13.15
C ARG A 36 13.38 -5.85 13.84
N LYS A 37 13.36 -5.99 15.17
CA LYS A 37 12.25 -5.55 16.01
C LYS A 37 12.07 -4.04 15.83
N GLY A 38 10.90 -3.66 15.32
CA GLY A 38 10.46 -2.27 15.25
C GLY A 38 9.49 -1.96 16.39
N PHE A 39 8.51 -1.09 16.13
CA PHE A 39 7.49 -0.67 17.08
C PHE A 39 6.50 -1.77 17.49
N LEU A 40 6.26 -2.75 16.63
CA LEU A 40 5.39 -3.90 16.93
C LEU A 40 6.21 -5.02 17.62
N PRO A 41 5.67 -5.71 18.64
CA PRO A 41 6.37 -6.81 19.34
C PRO A 41 6.74 -8.01 18.46
N MET A 42 6.23 -8.04 17.22
CA MET A 42 6.47 -9.10 16.24
C MET A 42 7.66 -8.75 15.33
N PRO A 43 8.55 -9.71 15.01
CA PRO A 43 9.59 -9.51 14.02
C PRO A 43 8.93 -9.27 12.66
N THR A 44 9.09 -8.05 12.11
CA THR A 44 8.58 -7.71 10.77
C THR A 44 9.72 -7.81 9.76
N THR A 45 9.52 -8.59 8.70
CA THR A 45 10.44 -8.60 7.56
C THR A 45 10.29 -7.31 6.75
N ARG A 46 11.11 -7.13 5.70
CA ARG A 46 10.90 -6.03 4.75
C ARG A 46 9.59 -6.22 3.97
N GLY A 47 9.26 -7.47 3.65
CA GLY A 47 8.01 -7.86 2.98
C GLY A 47 6.78 -7.47 3.77
N ASP A 48 6.77 -7.77 5.08
CA ASP A 48 5.64 -7.46 5.96
C ASP A 48 5.37 -5.95 6.04
N ARG A 49 6.42 -5.12 6.03
CA ARG A 49 6.28 -3.65 6.06
C ARG A 49 5.67 -3.11 4.77
N LEU A 50 6.07 -3.65 3.62
CA LEU A 50 5.52 -3.25 2.33
C LEU A 50 4.05 -3.67 2.21
N PHE A 51 3.72 -4.89 2.60
CA PHE A 51 2.34 -5.38 2.62
C PHE A 51 1.45 -4.56 3.56
N LEU A 52 1.93 -4.29 4.79
CA LEU A 52 1.22 -3.47 5.76
C LEU A 52 0.99 -2.04 5.23
N SER A 53 1.95 -1.46 4.52
CA SER A 53 1.79 -0.15 3.89
C SER A 53 0.69 -0.14 2.82
N ILE A 54 0.60 -1.20 2.01
CA ILE A 54 -0.43 -1.34 0.97
C ILE A 54 -1.82 -1.52 1.58
N ILE A 55 -1.97 -2.40 2.58
CA ILE A 55 -3.24 -2.55 3.31
C ILE A 55 -3.66 -1.24 3.94
N THR A 56 -2.73 -0.52 4.55
CA THR A 56 -3.01 0.78 5.19
C THR A 56 -3.45 1.81 4.16
N ALA A 57 -2.77 1.89 3.01
CA ALA A 57 -3.14 2.79 1.92
C ALA A 57 -4.53 2.46 1.34
N ILE A 58 -4.84 1.17 1.14
CA ILE A 58 -6.17 0.71 0.70
C ILE A 58 -7.23 1.06 1.75
N GLY A 59 -6.95 0.81 3.04
CA GLY A 59 -7.86 1.15 4.14
C GLY A 59 -8.17 2.65 4.20
N ILE A 60 -7.15 3.50 4.04
CA ILE A 60 -7.33 4.96 3.97
C ILE A 60 -8.16 5.35 2.73
N ALA A 61 -7.88 4.75 1.56
CA ALA A 61 -8.62 5.04 0.34
C ALA A 61 -10.10 4.62 0.44
N LEU A 62 -10.39 3.48 1.08
CA LEU A 62 -11.75 3.01 1.33
C LEU A 62 -12.48 3.88 2.37
N LEU A 63 -11.79 4.25 3.45
CA LEU A 63 -12.31 5.16 4.47
C LEU A 63 -12.66 6.53 3.85
N TRP A 64 -11.79 7.04 2.98
CA TRP A 64 -12.05 8.24 2.20
C TRP A 64 -13.30 8.11 1.35
N LEU A 65 -13.40 7.02 0.56
CA LEU A 65 -14.57 6.75 -0.28
C LEU A 65 -15.86 6.66 0.55
N ALA A 66 -15.78 6.07 1.75
CA ALA A 66 -16.90 5.90 2.66
C ALA A 66 -17.38 7.23 3.27
N ILE A 67 -16.48 8.18 3.54
CA ILE A 67 -16.81 9.46 4.19
C ILE A 67 -17.12 10.56 3.16
N LEU A 68 -16.36 10.63 2.06
CA LEU A 68 -16.37 11.77 1.12
C LEU A 68 -16.86 11.40 -0.29
N GLY A 69 -17.12 10.12 -0.56
CA GLY A 69 -17.62 9.64 -1.85
C GLY A 69 -16.62 9.83 -2.99
N ASN A 70 -17.11 9.90 -4.23
CA ASN A 70 -16.30 10.01 -5.45
C ASN A 70 -15.75 11.43 -5.72
N THR A 71 -15.48 12.22 -4.68
CA THR A 71 -14.89 13.55 -4.83
C THR A 71 -13.37 13.41 -5.00
N ALA A 72 -12.94 13.18 -6.25
CA ALA A 72 -11.56 12.84 -6.61
C ALA A 72 -10.53 13.97 -6.38
N LEU A 73 -10.97 15.24 -6.27
CA LEU A 73 -10.08 16.41 -6.23
C LEU A 73 -9.46 16.71 -4.84
N PRO A 74 -10.22 16.73 -3.72
CA PRO A 74 -9.62 17.06 -2.42
C PRO A 74 -8.68 15.97 -1.87
N GLY A 75 -8.87 14.70 -2.26
CA GLY A 75 -8.07 13.59 -1.75
C GLY A 75 -6.63 13.58 -2.27
N ILE A 76 -6.42 13.92 -3.55
CA ILE A 76 -5.08 14.05 -4.13
C ILE A 76 -4.35 15.23 -3.49
N ALA A 77 -5.07 16.34 -3.23
CA ALA A 77 -4.50 17.51 -2.55
C ALA A 77 -4.06 17.16 -1.11
N ILE A 78 -4.87 16.42 -0.35
CA ILE A 78 -4.53 16.01 1.03
C ILE A 78 -3.42 14.96 1.06
N LEU A 79 -3.39 14.02 0.12
CA LEU A 79 -2.28 13.06 0.01
C LEU A 79 -0.99 13.75 -0.41
N ALA A 80 -1.05 14.74 -1.29
CA ALA A 80 0.10 15.56 -1.66
C ALA A 80 0.59 16.40 -0.47
N THR A 81 -0.30 17.03 0.31
CA THR A 81 0.12 17.78 1.50
C THR A 81 0.66 16.89 2.60
N LEU A 82 0.10 15.70 2.82
CA LEU A 82 0.62 14.74 3.80
C LEU A 82 1.94 14.11 3.36
N ALA A 83 2.14 13.85 2.06
CA ALA A 83 3.42 13.40 1.53
C ALA A 83 4.50 14.49 1.64
N ILE A 84 4.17 15.74 1.30
CA ILE A 84 5.06 16.90 1.49
C ILE A 84 5.36 17.11 2.97
N ALA A 85 4.35 17.04 3.84
CA ALA A 85 4.53 17.16 5.29
C ALA A 85 5.41 16.02 5.83
N ALA A 86 5.20 14.77 5.43
CA ALA A 86 6.02 13.63 5.86
C ALA A 86 7.48 13.70 5.36
N ILE A 87 7.71 14.26 4.16
CA ILE A 87 9.06 14.54 3.65
C ILE A 87 9.70 15.71 4.40
N ALA A 88 8.92 16.73 4.76
CA ALA A 88 9.37 17.89 5.54
C ALA A 88 9.54 17.57 7.05
N TRP A 89 8.90 16.51 7.56
CA TRP A 89 9.00 16.05 8.95
C TRP A 89 10.23 15.17 9.18
N LYS A 90 11.37 15.65 8.69
CA LYS A 90 12.69 15.15 9.02
C LYS A 90 13.60 16.34 9.33
N GLY A 91 13.24 17.03 10.41
CA GLY A 91 13.99 18.07 11.09
C GLY A 91 13.70 17.97 12.58
#